data_AF-A0A9N9MWQ1-F1
#
_entry.id   AF-A0A9N9MWQ1-F1
#
_cell.length_a   1.000
_cell.length_b   1.000
_cell.length_c   1.000
_cell.angle_alpha   90.00
_cell.angle_beta   90.00
_cell.angle_gamma   90.00
#
_symmetry.space_group_name_H-M   'P 1'
#
loop_
_entity.id
_entity.type
_entity.pdbx_description
1 polymer ?
#
loop_
_entity_poly.entity_id
_entity_poly.type
_entity_poly.pdbx_seq_one_letter_code
_entity_poly.pdbx_strand_id
1 'polypeptide(L)'
;MTKLMEWVLAAGALGAIWLALLTNTVENSLVKDHFKLLLLSPIIFVVLFGLFSLALVLYRVFTFNNCDEAAVELQKEILEAKEDLKRLGFKFKE
;
A
#
# COMPACT_ATOMS: atom_id res chain seq x y z
N MET A 1 -5.24 -0.26 25.69
CA MET A 1 -5.92 0.38 24.54
C MET A 1 -5.60 -0.43 23.30
N THR A 2 -6.58 -0.86 22.51
CA THR A 2 -6.28 -1.53 21.23
C THR A 2 -5.81 -0.50 20.22
N LYS A 3 -4.94 -0.89 19.27
CA LYS A 3 -4.47 0.00 18.21
C LYS A 3 -5.62 0.61 17.39
N LEU A 4 -6.70 -0.14 17.22
CA LEU A 4 -7.92 0.34 16.58
C LEU A 4 -8.49 1.58 17.29
N MET A 5 -8.56 1.56 18.62
CA MET A 5 -9.12 2.67 19.39
C MET A 5 -8.27 3.93 19.30
N GLU A 6 -6.94 3.80 19.26
CA GLU A 6 -6.02 4.91 19.04
C GLU A 6 -6.27 5.59 17.68
N TRP A 7 -6.39 4.78 16.62
CA TRP A 7 -6.64 5.29 15.27
C TRP A 7 -8.04 5.91 15.11
N VAL A 8 -9.06 5.32 15.71
CA VAL A 8 -10.43 5.88 15.70
C VAL A 8 -10.48 7.23 16.43
N LEU A 9 -9.80 7.35 17.58
CA LEU A 9 -9.72 8.62 18.30
C LEU A 9 -8.98 9.69 17.49
N ALA A 10 -7.85 9.35 16.88
CA ALA A 10 -7.09 10.28 16.04
C ALA A 10 -7.89 10.73 14.82
N ALA A 11 -8.55 9.80 14.11
CA ALA A 11 -9.41 10.11 12.97
C ALA A 11 -10.62 10.95 13.38
N GLY A 12 -11.23 10.65 14.54
CA GLY A 12 -12.33 11.43 15.11
C GLY A 12 -11.92 12.86 15.46
N ALA A 13 -10.75 13.06 16.05
CA ALA A 13 -10.22 14.38 16.37
C ALA A 13 -9.97 15.21 15.09
N LEU A 14 -9.37 14.61 14.06
CA LEU A 14 -9.18 15.25 12.76
C LEU A 14 -10.51 15.60 12.08
N GLY A 15 -11.48 14.68 12.11
CA GLY A 15 -12.82 14.91 11.58
C GLY A 15 -13.55 16.04 12.31
N ALA A 16 -13.41 16.12 13.64
CA ALA A 16 -13.99 17.20 14.45
C ALA A 16 -13.40 18.58 14.08
N ILE A 17 -12.08 18.66 13.87
CA ILE A 17 -11.42 19.89 13.41
C ILE A 17 -11.94 20.30 12.02
N TRP A 18 -12.07 19.34 11.10
CA TRP A 18 -12.61 19.61 9.77
C TRP A 18 -14.07 20.09 9.79
N LEU A 19 -14.92 19.46 10.61
CA LEU A 19 -16.30 19.91 10.81
C LEU A 19 -16.38 21.30 11.45
N ALA A 20 -15.51 21.61 12.41
CA ALA A 20 -15.44 22.94 13.03
C ALA A 20 -15.05 24.04 12.01
N LEU A 21 -14.13 23.72 11.10
CA LEU A 21 -13.76 24.60 9.98
C LEU A 21 -14.93 24.78 9.00
N LEU A 22 -15.71 23.74 8.72
CA LEU A 22 -16.90 23.81 7.85
C LEU A 22 -18.04 24.63 8.45
N THR A 23 -18.27 24.53 9.76
CA THR A 23 -19.33 25.29 10.45
C THR A 23 -18.97 26.76 10.66
N ASN A 24 -17.81 27.20 10.16
CA ASN A 24 -17.36 28.59 10.24
C ASN A 24 -17.31 29.13 11.69
N THR A 25 -17.06 28.23 12.65
CA THR A 25 -16.88 28.63 14.06
C THR A 25 -15.64 29.50 14.27
N VAL A 26 -14.74 29.51 13.30
CA VAL A 26 -13.57 30.38 13.23
C VAL A 26 -13.74 31.28 12.00
N GLU A 27 -14.07 32.55 12.20
CA GLU A 27 -14.22 33.53 11.12
C GLU A 27 -12.87 33.79 10.44
N ASN A 28 -12.56 33.02 9.39
CA ASN A 28 -11.39 33.22 8.55
C ASN A 28 -11.83 33.56 7.12
N SER A 29 -11.37 34.71 6.61
CA SER A 29 -11.65 35.16 5.24
C SER A 29 -11.18 34.14 4.18
N LEU A 30 -10.03 33.51 4.40
CA LEU A 30 -9.47 32.49 3.50
C LEU A 30 -10.35 31.23 3.36
N VAL A 31 -11.06 30.85 4.42
CA VAL A 31 -11.94 29.67 4.42
C VAL A 31 -13.22 29.95 3.66
N LYS A 32 -13.74 31.20 3.72
CA LYS A 32 -14.92 31.62 2.96
C LYS A 32 -14.64 31.63 1.46
N ASP A 33 -13.46 32.11 1.04
CA ASP A 33 -13.07 32.16 -0.38
C ASP A 33 -12.85 30.77 -0.99
N HIS A 34 -12.33 29.82 -0.20
CA HIS A 34 -11.99 28.46 -0.66
C HIS A 34 -12.91 27.37 -0.09
N PHE A 35 -14.13 27.72 0.31
CA PHE A 35 -15.06 26.80 0.97
C PHE A 35 -15.31 25.50 0.20
N LYS A 36 -15.39 25.59 -1.15
CA LYS A 36 -15.56 24.41 -2.01
C LYS A 36 -14.39 23.42 -1.90
N LEU A 37 -13.16 23.91 -1.81
CA LEU A 37 -11.98 23.06 -1.63
C LEU A 37 -11.95 22.44 -0.24
N LEU A 38 -12.37 23.18 0.78
CA LEU A 38 -12.48 22.67 2.16
C LEU A 38 -13.53 21.55 2.26
N LEU A 39 -14.68 21.71 1.60
CA LEU A 39 -15.72 20.69 1.54
C LEU A 39 -15.26 19.42 0.83
N LEU A 40 -14.49 19.57 -0.26
CA LEU A 40 -13.94 18.47 -1.05
C LEU A 40 -12.63 17.91 -0.48
N SER A 41 -12.06 18.51 0.58
CA SER A 41 -10.73 18.16 1.07
C SER A 41 -10.57 16.68 1.45
N PRO A 42 -11.57 15.98 2.05
CA PRO A 42 -11.42 14.57 2.34
C PRO A 42 -11.34 13.72 1.07
N ILE A 43 -12.10 14.08 0.04
CA ILE A 43 -12.09 13.39 -1.25
C ILE A 43 -10.76 13.61 -1.96
N ILE A 44 -10.27 14.86 -1.99
CA ILE A 44 -8.97 15.20 -2.57
C ILE A 44 -7.86 14.41 -1.88
N PHE A 45 -7.91 14.29 -0.55
CA PHE A 45 -6.93 13.51 0.22
C PHE A 45 -6.93 12.03 -0.18
N VAL A 46 -8.10 11.41 -0.31
CA VAL A 46 -8.23 10.00 -0.74
C VAL A 46 -7.70 9.80 -2.16
N VAL A 47 -8.02 10.72 -3.08
CA VAL A 47 -7.53 10.64 -4.48
C VAL A 47 -6.00 10.76 -4.53
N LEU A 48 -5.42 11.74 -3.83
CA LEU A 48 -3.97 11.90 -3.76
C LEU A 48 -3.28 10.69 -3.14
N PHE A 49 -3.84 10.15 -2.07
CA PHE A 49 -3.34 8.92 -1.45
C PHE A 49 -3.41 7.73 -2.41
N GLY A 50 -4.50 7.61 -3.17
CA GLY A 50 -4.67 6.58 -4.19
C GLY A 50 -3.63 6.69 -5.32
N LEU A 51 -3.43 7.90 -5.86
CA LEU A 51 -2.42 8.16 -6.89
C LEU A 51 -1.00 7.88 -6.39
N PHE A 52 -0.68 8.31 -5.16
CA PHE A 52 0.61 8.02 -4.54
C PHE A 52 0.82 6.52 -4.34
N SER A 53 -0.18 5.81 -3.84
CA SER A 53 -0.14 4.36 -3.65
C SER A 53 0.06 3.62 -4.98
N LEU A 54 -0.67 4.02 -6.03
CA LEU A 54 -0.53 3.46 -7.36
C LEU A 54 0.87 3.71 -7.92
N ALA A 55 1.39 4.94 -7.83
CA ALA A 55 2.73 5.28 -8.27
C ALA A 55 3.79 4.45 -7.53
N LEU A 56 3.63 4.26 -6.22
CA LEU A 56 4.54 3.47 -5.41
C LEU A 56 4.54 1.99 -5.82
N VAL A 57 3.36 1.40 -6.03
CA VAL A 57 3.22 0.01 -6.47
C VAL A 57 3.84 -0.17 -7.85
N LEU A 58 3.51 0.71 -8.81
CA LEU A 58 4.09 0.67 -10.15
C LEU A 58 5.62 0.78 -10.08
N TYR A 59 6.14 1.77 -9.36
CA TYR A 59 7.58 1.96 -9.21
C TYR A 59 8.27 0.72 -8.64
N ARG A 60 7.69 0.10 -7.60
CA ARG A 60 8.25 -1.10 -6.99
C ARG A 60 8.16 -2.32 -7.89
N VAL A 61 7.09 -2.45 -8.68
CA VAL A 61 6.95 -3.52 -9.68
C VAL A 61 7.94 -3.34 -10.81
N PHE A 62 8.08 -2.13 -11.36
CA PHE A 62 9.04 -1.82 -12.42
C PHE A 62 10.49 -1.99 -11.95
N THR A 63 10.78 -1.70 -10.69
CA THR A 63 12.12 -1.83 -10.09
C THR A 63 12.36 -3.23 -9.50
N PHE A 64 11.38 -4.14 -9.59
CA PHE A 64 11.56 -5.51 -9.12
C PHE A 64 12.56 -6.19 -10.05
N ASN A 65 13.80 -6.37 -9.59
CA ASN A 65 14.86 -6.98 -10.38
C ASN A 65 14.48 -8.43 -10.69
N ASN A 66 14.47 -8.81 -11.96
CA ASN A 66 14.34 -10.21 -12.34
C ASN A 66 15.64 -10.91 -11.94
N CYS A 67 15.58 -11.74 -10.89
CA CYS A 67 16.70 -12.57 -10.48
C CYS A 67 16.76 -13.83 -11.37
N ASP A 68 17.10 -13.64 -12.64
CA ASP A 68 17.22 -14.73 -13.61
C ASP A 68 18.28 -15.74 -13.18
N GLU A 69 19.36 -15.27 -12.55
CA GLU A 69 20.44 -16.12 -12.02
C GLU A 69 19.94 -17.05 -10.90
N ALA A 70 19.14 -16.53 -9.96
CA ALA A 70 18.54 -17.34 -8.90
C ALA A 70 17.53 -18.37 -9.46
N ALA A 71 16.81 -18.01 -10.53
CA ALA A 71 15.93 -18.95 -11.22
C ALA A 71 16.73 -20.09 -11.87
N VAL A 72 17.86 -19.79 -12.52
CA VAL A 72 18.75 -20.80 -13.12
C VAL A 72 19.38 -21.70 -12.06
N GLU A 73 19.86 -21.14 -10.95
CA GLU A 73 20.44 -21.89 -9.83
C GLU A 73 19.41 -22.85 -9.23
N LEU A 74 18.18 -22.38 -8.96
CA LEU A 74 17.09 -23.22 -8.48
C LEU A 74 16.75 -24.37 -9.45
N GLN A 75 16.73 -24.11 -10.76
CA GLN A 75 16.49 -25.18 -11.75
C GLN A 75 17.60 -26.25 -11.71
N LYS A 76 18.85 -25.83 -11.51
CA LYS A 76 19.99 -26.74 -11.38
C LYS A 76 19.87 -27.61 -10.11
N GLU A 77 19.54 -27.01 -8.98
CA GLU A 77 19.32 -27.74 -7.72
C GLU A 77 18.19 -28.76 -7.85
N ILE A 78 17.10 -28.43 -8.55
CA ILE A 78 15.99 -29.35 -8.83
C ILE A 78 16.46 -30.55 -9.66
N LEU A 79 17.32 -30.32 -10.67
CA LEU A 79 17.87 -31.40 -11.50
C LEU A 79 18.78 -32.32 -10.69
N GLU A 80 19.70 -31.76 -9.91
CA GLU A 80 20.61 -32.51 -9.04
C GLU A 80 19.83 -33.35 -8.01
N ALA A 81 18.85 -32.75 -7.34
CA ALA A 81 17.99 -33.46 -6.40
C ALA A 81 17.20 -34.61 -7.06
N LYS A 82 16.73 -34.42 -8.30
CA LYS A 82 16.06 -35.49 -9.06
C LYS A 82 17.00 -36.63 -9.40
N GLU A 83 18.24 -36.34 -9.79
CA GLU A 83 19.24 -37.36 -10.06
C GLU A 83 19.59 -38.16 -8.81
N ASP A 84 19.78 -37.49 -7.67
CA ASP A 84 20.06 -38.15 -6.40
C ASP A 84 18.91 -39.04 -5.94
N LEU A 85 17.67 -38.57 -6.05
CA LEU A 85 16.49 -39.40 -5.77
C LEU A 85 16.41 -40.62 -6.68
N LYS A 86 16.74 -40.47 -7.97
CA LYS A 86 16.79 -41.58 -8.92
C LYS A 86 17.90 -42.58 -8.57
N ARG A 87 19.07 -42.11 -8.11
CA ARG A 87 20.16 -42.97 -7.59
C ARG A 87 19.73 -43.75 -6.35
N LEU A 88 18.89 -43.14 -5.49
CA LEU A 88 18.29 -43.79 -4.33
C LEU A 88 17.12 -44.74 -4.69
N GLY A 89 16.82 -44.92 -5.98
CA GLY A 89 15.80 -45.86 -6.47
C GLY A 89 14.39 -45.29 -6.56
N PHE A 90 14.22 -43.98 -6.37
CA PHE A 90 12.92 -43.31 -6.53
C PHE A 90 12.53 -43.25 -8.02
N LYS A 91 11.30 -43.66 -8.34
CA LYS A 91 10.73 -43.56 -9.69
C LYS A 91 9.72 -42.41 -9.73
N PHE A 92 10.06 -41.36 -10.47
CA PHE A 92 9.12 -40.27 -10.74
C PHE A 92 7.95 -40.80 -11.58
N LYS A 93 6.73 -40.40 -11.21
CA LYS A 93 5.52 -40.64 -12.00
C LYS A 93 5.48 -39.57 -13.10
N GLU A 94 5.24 -39.99 -14.34
CA GLU A 94 5.03 -39.08 -15.48
C GLU A 94 3.80 -38.18 -15.27
#